data_AF-A0A2M7AWL4-F1
#
_entry.id   AF-A0A2M7AWL4-F1
#
_cell.length_a   1.000
_cell.length_b   1.000
_cell.length_c   1.000
_cell.angle_alpha   90.00
_cell.angle_beta   90.00
_cell.angle_gamma   90.00
#
_symmetry.space_group_name_H-M   'P 1'
#
loop_
_entity.id
_entity.type
_entity.pdbx_description
1 polymer ?
#
loop_
_entity_poly.entity_id
_entity_poly.type
_entity_poly.pdbx_seq_one_letter_code
_entity_poly.pdbx_strand_id
1 'polypeptide(L)' 'MTKKQQFLSEHNKLSPLNLQATTFLLSRFRIEKASLFKDKNWSIDKLRKPFIFWLTSLTTEEKENIKNKEI' A
#
# COMPACT_ATOMS: atom_id res chain seq x y z
N MET A 1 -5.82 -1.60 -17.01
CA MET A 1 -5.29 -1.67 -15.62
C MET A 1 -4.95 -0.25 -15.17
N THR A 2 -5.40 0.19 -13.99
CA THR A 2 -5.04 1.52 -13.48
C THR A 2 -3.59 1.53 -12.97
N LYS A 3 -2.93 2.69 -12.90
CA LYS A 3 -1.56 2.82 -12.32
C LYS A 3 -1.47 2.24 -10.90
N LYS A 4 -2.55 2.36 -10.12
CA LYS A 4 -2.66 1.77 -8.78
C LYS A 4 -2.65 0.24 -8.81
N GLN A 5 -3.39 -0.37 -9.73
CA GLN A 5 -3.43 -1.83 -9.90
C GLN A 5 -2.10 -2.37 -10.44
N GLN A 6 -1.43 -1.65 -11.33
CA GLN A 6 -0.08 -2.00 -11.79
C GLN A 6 0.90 -1.98 -10.63
N PHE A 7 0.90 -0.90 -9.82
CA PHE A 7 1.72 -0.83 -8.62
C PHE A 7 1.45 -1.99 -7.66
N LEU A 8 0.17 -2.32 -7.43
CA LEU A 8 -0.20 -3.45 -6.58
C LEU A 8 0.38 -4.78 -7.08
N SER A 9 0.23 -5.06 -8.37
CA SER A 9 0.70 -6.29 -8.99
C SER A 9 2.22 -6.43 -8.89
N GLU A 10 2.95 -5.36 -9.22
CA GLU A 10 4.41 -5.35 -9.15
C GLU A 10 4.91 -5.44 -7.71
N HIS A 11 4.28 -4.70 -6.78
CA HIS A 11 4.61 -4.80 -5.35
C HIS A 11 4.39 -6.23 -4.84
N ASN A 12 3.25 -6.85 -5.11
CA ASN A 12 2.93 -8.19 -4.62
C ASN A 12 3.83 -9.27 -5.23
N LYS A 13 4.18 -9.14 -6.52
CA LYS A 13 5.13 -10.05 -7.20
C LYS A 13 6.53 -10.01 -6.56
N LEU A 14 6.97 -8.84 -6.12
CA LEU A 14 8.28 -8.62 -5.50
C LEU A 14 8.30 -8.81 -3.99
N SER A 15 7.15 -9.10 -3.36
CA SER A 15 7.02 -9.14 -1.91
C SER A 15 6.73 -10.54 -1.40
N PRO A 16 7.30 -10.93 -0.24
CA PRO A 16 6.91 -12.17 0.43
C PRO A 16 5.43 -12.12 0.84
N LEU A 17 4.82 -13.28 1.08
CA LEU A 17 3.38 -13.43 1.36
C LEU A 17 2.90 -12.51 2.49
N ASN A 18 3.69 -12.33 3.55
CA ASN A 18 3.37 -11.48 4.70
C ASN A 18 3.40 -9.97 4.41
N LEU A 19 3.95 -9.56 3.25
CA LEU A 19 4.03 -8.16 2.80
C LEU A 19 3.23 -7.91 1.51
N GLN A 20 2.49 -8.91 1.02
CA GLN A 20 1.52 -8.69 -0.03
C GLN A 20 0.41 -7.77 0.49
N ALA A 21 -0.02 -6.86 -0.37
CA ALA A 21 -1.02 -5.86 -0.06
C ALA A 21 -2.31 -6.10 -0.84
N THR A 22 -3.35 -5.37 -0.44
CA THR A 22 -4.61 -5.27 -1.16
C THR A 22 -4.80 -3.86 -1.71
N THR A 23 -5.77 -3.70 -2.60
CA THR A 23 -6.18 -2.38 -3.10
C THR A 23 -6.64 -1.45 -1.97
N PHE A 24 -7.20 -2.01 -0.89
CA PHE A 24 -7.62 -1.26 0.29
C PHE A 24 -6.43 -0.69 1.07
N LEU A 25 -5.41 -1.50 1.34
CA LEU A 25 -4.15 -1.04 1.96
C LEU A 25 -3.51 0.10 1.17
N LEU A 26 -3.52 0.02 -0.16
CA LEU A 26 -3.05 1.12 -1.01
C LEU A 26 -3.93 2.38 -0.87
N SER A 27 -5.26 2.25 -0.81
CA SER A 27 -6.14 3.40 -0.56
C SER A 27 -5.80 4.05 0.78
N ARG A 28 -5.62 3.25 1.83
CA ARG A 28 -5.30 3.71 3.18
C ARG A 28 -3.96 4.43 3.23
N PHE A 29 -2.93 3.83 2.65
CA PHE A 29 -1.61 4.45 2.52
C PHE A 29 -1.67 5.80 1.81
N ARG A 30 -2.47 5.93 0.74
CA ARG A 30 -2.62 7.19 0.02
C ARG A 30 -3.30 8.27 0.86
N ILE A 31 -4.26 7.91 1.71
CA ILE A 31 -4.93 8.85 2.61
C ILE A 31 -3.94 9.32 3.69
N GLU A 32 -3.27 8.39 4.36
CA GLU A 32 -2.39 8.71 5.49
C GLU A 32 -1.08 9.39 5.06
N LYS A 33 -0.57 9.06 3.88
CA LYS A 33 0.69 9.60 3.34
C LYS A 33 0.46 10.43 2.09
N ALA A 34 -0.64 11.19 2.05
CA ALA A 34 -1.04 12.01 0.89
C ALA A 34 0.07 12.94 0.38
N SER A 35 0.94 13.44 1.26
CA SER A 35 2.10 14.28 0.90
C SER A 35 3.12 13.61 -0.01
N LEU A 36 3.18 12.28 -0.05
CA LEU A 36 4.03 11.51 -0.96
C LEU A 36 3.48 11.44 -2.39
N PHE A 37 2.21 11.84 -2.61
CA PHE A 37 1.48 11.66 -3.86
C PHE A 37 1.28 12.97 -4.66
N LYS A 38 2.30 13.82 -4.71
CA LYS A 38 2.23 15.15 -5.37
C LYS A 38 1.74 15.10 -6.83
N ASP A 39 2.11 14.05 -7.57
CA ASP A 39 1.79 13.94 -9.01
C ASP A 39 0.67 12.93 -9.33
N LYS A 40 -0.09 12.48 -8.32
CA LYS A 40 -1.05 11.35 -8.44
C LYS A 40 -0.44 10.06 -9.03
N ASN A 41 0.88 9.96 -9.11
CA ASN A 41 1.60 8.87 -9.75
C ASN A 41 1.91 7.75 -8.77
N TRP A 42 1.53 6.53 -9.12
CA TRP A 42 1.87 5.29 -8.40
C TRP A 42 3.22 4.73 -8.86
N SER A 43 4.30 5.50 -8.71
CA SER A 43 5.64 5.07 -9.13
C SER A 43 6.18 3.98 -8.19
N ILE A 44 6.58 2.84 -8.74
CA ILE A 44 7.22 1.75 -7.98
C ILE A 44 8.51 2.23 -7.32
N ASP A 45 9.39 2.88 -8.07
CA ASP A 45 10.71 3.31 -7.57
C ASP A 45 10.61 4.30 -6.41
N LYS A 46 9.60 5.18 -6.45
CA LYS A 46 9.42 6.23 -5.43
C LYS A 46 8.60 5.77 -4.24
N LEU A 47 7.55 4.98 -4.46
CA LEU A 47 6.56 4.68 -3.42
C LEU A 47 6.73 3.31 -2.77
N ARG A 48 7.39 2.34 -3.42
CA ARG A 48 7.49 0.97 -2.86
C ARG A 48 8.20 0.95 -1.51
N LYS A 49 9.34 1.66 -1.39
CA LYS A 49 10.07 1.74 -0.11
C LYS A 49 9.24 2.42 1.00
N PRO A 50 8.68 3.63 0.79
CA PRO A 50 7.77 4.23 1.78
C PRO A 50 6.56 3.35 2.11
N PHE A 51 6.01 2.64 1.12
CA PHE A 51 4.87 1.76 1.32
C PHE A 51 5.22 0.55 2.18
N ILE A 52 6.35 -0.12 1.91
CA ILE A 52 6.82 -1.22 2.75
C ILE A 52 7.07 -0.74 4.17
N PHE A 53 7.77 0.39 4.34
CA PHE A 53 8.06 0.95 5.65
C PHE A 53 6.77 1.21 6.45
N TRP A 54 5.78 1.84 5.82
CA TRP A 54 4.46 2.05 6.41
C TRP A 54 3.74 0.73 6.72
N LEU A 55 3.74 -0.24 5.80
CA LEU A 55 3.09 -1.53 5.99
C LEU A 55 3.71 -2.33 7.15
N THR A 56 5.04 -2.22 7.33
CA THR A 56 5.77 -2.85 8.44
C THR A 56 5.62 -2.09 9.75
N SER A 57 5.30 -0.80 9.73
CA SER A 57 5.05 -0.03 10.95
C SER A 57 3.67 -0.26 11.54
N LEU A 58 2.72 -0.83 10.77
CA LEU A 58 1.39 -1.15 11.28
C LEU A 58 1.46 -2.26 12.33
N THR A 59 0.84 -2.00 13.48
CA THR A 59 0.58 -2.98 14.52
C THR A 59 -0.42 -4.04 14.04
N THR A 60 -0.48 -5.18 14.74
CA THR A 60 -1.47 -6.24 14.46
C THR A 60 -2.90 -5.70 14.53
N GLU A 61 -3.20 -4.88 15.54
CA GLU A 61 -4.51 -4.26 15.73
C GLU A 61 -4.86 -3.31 14.57
N GLU A 62 -3.91 -2.49 14.10
CA GLU A 62 -4.15 -1.62 12.95
C GLU A 62 -4.39 -2.43 11.67
N LYS A 63 -3.66 -3.53 11.48
CA LYS A 63 -3.87 -4.43 10.32
C LYS A 63 -5.25 -5.09 10.38
N GLU A 64 -5.71 -5.50 11.56
CA GLU A 64 -7.05 -6.05 11.75
C GLU A 64 -8.14 -5.00 11.55
N ASN A 65 -7.97 -3.80 12.09
CA ASN A 65 -8.88 -2.68 11.89
C ASN A 65 -8.99 -2.25 10.41
N ILE A 66 -7.91 -2.38 9.65
CA ILE A 66 -7.90 -2.15 8.21
C ILE A 66 -8.67 -3.26 7.48
N LYS A 67 -8.51 -4.53 7.87
CA LYS A 67 -9.27 -5.66 7.29
C LYS A 67 -10.78 -5.59 7.61
N ASN A 68 -11.13 -5.23 8.84
CA ASN A 68 -12.52 -5.24 9.31
C ASN A 68 -13.37 -4.07 8.77
N LYS A 69 -12.75 -3.08 8.11
CA LYS A 69 -13.43 -1.96 7.45
C LYS A 69 -13.72 -2.19 5.96
N GLU A 70 -13.55 -3.44 5.47
CA GLU A 70 -13.96 -3.85 4.12
C GLU A 70 -15.47 -4.21 4.01
N ILE A 71 -16.31 -3.88 5.01
CA ILE A 71 -17.77 -4.06 5.01
C ILE A 71 -18.48 -2.79 4.52
#